data_AF-A0A8S3G339-F1
#
_entry.id   AF-A0A8S3G339-F1
#
_cell.length_a   1.000
_cell.length_b   1.000
_cell.length_c   1.000
_cell.angle_alpha   90.00
_cell.angle_beta   90.00
_cell.angle_gamma   90.00
#
_symmetry.space_group_name_H-M   'P 1'
#
loop_
_entity.id
_entity.type
_entity.pdbx_description
1 polymer ?
#
loop_
_entity_poly.entity_id
_entity_poly.type
_entity_poly.pdbx_seq_one_letter_code
_entity_poly.pdbx_strand_id
1 'polypeptide(L)'
;MLDNRAAPKFFMEIFEKTFKLIQKNFESYVSDSFDPIAILLCMHLVYRYQVIANKRSVPILNKFHEILINICENRFEIVMKANIDSVQRVEPHKFSSIELNPHFIVRRYAEFSGAVTRLNEDFANEKLSTLMTRLQVEILNLILRMGGEFPQRKEQ
;
A
#
# COMPACT_ATOMS: atom_id res chain seq x y z
N MET A 1 26.74 17.45 -35.49
CA MET A 1 25.50 16.89 -34.92
C MET A 1 25.88 16.12 -33.68
N LEU A 2 25.39 16.51 -32.49
CA LEU A 2 25.55 15.70 -31.29
C LEU A 2 24.80 14.38 -31.53
N ASP A 3 25.50 13.25 -31.40
CA ASP A 3 24.90 11.93 -31.51
C ASP A 3 23.78 11.84 -30.46
N ASN A 4 22.54 11.65 -30.92
CA ASN A 4 21.35 11.63 -30.07
C ASN A 4 21.39 10.46 -29.06
N ARG A 5 22.31 9.50 -29.23
CA ARG A 5 22.59 8.39 -28.30
C ARG A 5 23.58 8.76 -27.19
N ALA A 6 24.34 9.85 -27.33
CA ALA A 6 25.33 10.26 -26.34
C ALA A 6 24.70 10.99 -25.14
N ALA A 7 23.61 11.75 -25.37
CA ALA A 7 22.96 12.54 -24.32
C ALA A 7 22.38 11.68 -23.17
N PRO A 8 21.66 10.56 -23.42
CA PRO A 8 21.21 9.66 -22.36
C PRO A 8 22.37 9.06 -21.56
N LYS A 9 23.45 8.68 -22.24
CA LYS A 9 24.64 8.09 -21.60
C LYS A 9 25.31 9.10 -20.66
N PHE A 10 25.52 10.33 -21.14
CA PHE A 10 26.12 11.41 -20.34
C PHE A 10 25.24 11.80 -19.13
N PHE A 11 23.92 11.83 -19.32
CA PHE A 11 22.99 12.05 -18.21
C PHE A 11 23.17 11.00 -17.11
N MET A 12 23.23 9.72 -17.47
CA MET A 12 23.43 8.66 -16.48
C MET A 12 24.83 8.72 -15.84
N GLU A 13 25.88 9.02 -16.59
CA GLU A 13 27.24 9.20 -16.02
C GLU A 13 27.28 10.27 -14.92
N ILE A 14 26.46 11.33 -15.04
CA ILE A 14 26.34 12.39 -14.02
C ILE A 14 25.43 11.95 -12.86
N PHE A 15 24.22 11.47 -13.16
CA PHE A 15 23.16 11.32 -12.16
C PHE A 15 23.03 9.92 -11.55
N GLU A 16 23.66 8.89 -12.10
CA GLU A 16 23.48 7.51 -11.65
C GLU A 16 23.80 7.34 -10.15
N LYS A 17 24.87 7.96 -9.65
CA LYS A 17 25.22 7.90 -8.22
C LYS A 17 24.16 8.54 -7.33
N THR A 18 23.58 9.65 -7.78
CA THR A 18 22.50 10.35 -7.08
C THR A 18 21.22 9.51 -7.08
N PHE A 19 20.86 8.89 -8.22
CA PHE A 19 19.70 7.99 -8.26
C PHE A 19 19.88 6.77 -7.36
N LYS A 20 21.08 6.16 -7.33
CA LYS A 20 21.38 5.05 -6.41
C LYS A 20 21.25 5.47 -4.95
N LEU A 21 21.72 6.67 -4.59
CA LEU A 21 21.58 7.20 -3.23
C LEU A 21 20.11 7.41 -2.86
N ILE A 22 19.32 8.02 -3.75
CA ILE A 22 17.88 8.23 -3.53
C ILE A 22 17.16 6.89 -3.39
N GLN A 23 17.45 5.94 -4.28
CA GLN A 23 16.87 4.60 -4.24
C GLN A 23 17.16 3.92 -2.90
N LYS A 24 18.42 3.91 -2.46
CA LYS A 24 18.82 3.27 -1.20
C LYS A 24 18.14 3.90 0.01
N ASN A 25 18.07 5.23 0.06
CA ASN A 25 17.40 5.92 1.16
C ASN A 25 15.90 5.64 1.14
N PHE A 26 15.27 5.72 -0.03
CA PHE A 26 13.86 5.44 -0.20
C PHE A 26 13.51 4.01 0.22
N GLU A 27 14.30 3.03 -0.22
CA GLU A 27 14.16 1.63 0.20
C GLU A 27 14.28 1.49 1.71
N SER A 28 15.28 2.12 2.34
CA SER A 28 15.47 2.08 3.80
C SER A 28 14.29 2.66 4.59
N TYR A 29 13.66 3.73 4.10
CA TYR A 29 12.49 4.32 4.78
C TYR A 29 11.23 3.50 4.57
N VAL A 30 11.03 2.96 3.35
CA VAL A 30 9.85 2.17 3.02
C VAL A 30 9.92 0.79 3.68
N SER A 31 11.08 0.14 3.69
CA SER A 31 11.25 -1.25 4.14
C SER A 31 10.81 -1.49 5.59
N ASP A 32 10.93 -0.48 6.45
CA ASP A 32 10.54 -0.55 7.87
C ASP A 32 9.16 0.05 8.18
N SER A 33 8.47 0.63 7.19
CA SER A 33 7.17 1.24 7.42
C SER A 33 6.06 0.19 7.54
N PHE A 34 5.25 0.25 8.59
CA PHE A 34 4.02 -0.53 8.74
C PHE A 34 2.76 0.28 8.46
N ASP A 35 2.90 1.49 7.92
CA ASP A 35 1.79 2.34 7.52
C ASP A 35 1.47 2.12 6.03
N PRO A 36 0.43 1.32 5.70
CA PRO A 36 0.07 1.03 4.32
C PRO A 36 -0.43 2.28 3.57
N ILE A 37 -1.00 3.27 4.25
CA ILE A 37 -1.47 4.52 3.63
C ILE A 37 -0.27 5.36 3.21
N ALA A 38 0.73 5.52 4.10
CA ALA A 38 1.96 6.24 3.77
C ALA A 38 2.70 5.60 2.59
N ILE A 39 2.80 4.27 2.55
CA ILE A 39 3.42 3.54 1.44
C ILE A 39 2.65 3.78 0.14
N LEU A 40 1.31 3.72 0.18
CA LEU A 40 0.45 3.97 -0.97
C LEU A 40 0.63 5.42 -1.48
N LEU A 41 0.69 6.41 -0.59
CA LEU A 41 0.97 7.80 -0.94
C LEU A 41 2.31 7.96 -1.65
N CYS A 42 3.37 7.32 -1.15
CA CYS A 42 4.68 7.33 -1.80
C CYS A 42 4.60 6.73 -3.22
N MET A 43 3.91 5.61 -3.39
CA MET A 43 3.72 4.99 -4.70
C MET A 43 2.98 5.92 -5.67
N HIS A 44 1.88 6.54 -5.23
CA HIS A 44 1.11 7.50 -6.04
C HIS A 44 1.91 8.74 -6.40
N LEU A 45 2.78 9.21 -5.51
CA LEU A 45 3.68 10.30 -5.80
C LEU A 45 4.67 9.93 -6.93
N VAL A 46 5.21 8.71 -6.90
CA VAL A 46 6.08 8.21 -7.98
C VAL A 46 5.32 8.09 -9.30
N TYR A 47 4.08 7.58 -9.32
CA TYR A 47 3.25 7.56 -10.52
C TYR A 47 3.05 8.96 -11.12
N ARG A 48 2.79 9.96 -10.28
CA ARG A 48 2.67 11.36 -10.74
C ARG A 48 3.97 11.88 -11.34
N TYR A 49 5.12 11.58 -10.74
CA TYR A 49 6.42 11.94 -11.33
C TYR A 49 6.69 11.24 -12.66
N GLN A 50 6.27 9.97 -12.79
CA GLN A 50 6.37 9.23 -14.05
C GLN A 50 5.52 9.87 -15.15
N VAL A 51 4.28 10.28 -14.84
CA VAL A 51 3.41 11.01 -15.78
C VAL A 51 4.06 12.33 -16.22
N ILE A 52 4.65 13.09 -15.29
CA ILE A 52 5.34 14.35 -15.60
C ILE A 52 6.56 14.10 -16.50
N ALA A 53 7.37 13.08 -16.19
CA ALA A 53 8.54 12.72 -16.99
C ALA A 53 8.16 12.32 -18.42
N ASN A 54 7.09 11.55 -18.58
CA ASN A 54 6.55 11.18 -19.88
C ASN A 54 6.04 12.40 -20.67
N LYS A 55 5.30 13.31 -20.02
CA LYS A 55 4.85 14.58 -20.64
C LYS A 55 6.01 15.47 -21.10
N ARG A 56 7.16 15.37 -20.43
CA ARG A 56 8.39 16.11 -20.77
C ARG A 56 9.32 15.34 -21.71
N SER A 57 8.91 14.17 -22.19
CA SER A 57 9.72 13.30 -23.06
C SER A 57 11.09 12.94 -22.46
N VAL A 58 11.12 12.60 -21.17
CA VAL A 58 12.33 12.18 -20.43
C VAL A 58 12.25 10.68 -20.08
N PRO A 59 12.33 9.77 -21.07
CA PRO A 59 12.13 8.33 -20.86
C PRO A 59 13.24 7.66 -20.05
N ILE A 60 14.40 8.32 -19.90
CA ILE A 60 15.55 7.79 -19.17
C ILE A 60 15.26 7.56 -17.67
N LEU A 61 14.24 8.23 -17.12
CA LEU A 61 13.81 8.07 -15.73
C LEU A 61 12.84 6.91 -15.52
N ASN A 62 12.35 6.27 -16.57
CA ASN A 62 11.32 5.22 -16.44
C ASN A 62 11.78 4.08 -15.54
N LYS A 63 12.99 3.55 -15.78
CA LYS A 63 13.57 2.50 -14.96
C LYS A 63 13.73 2.91 -13.49
N PHE A 64 14.07 4.17 -13.24
CA PHE A 64 14.20 4.69 -11.87
C PHE A 64 12.84 4.71 -11.16
N HIS A 65 11.79 5.24 -11.81
CA HIS A 65 10.44 5.23 -11.24
C HIS A 65 9.91 3.81 -11.02
N GLU A 66 10.10 2.89 -11.98
CA GLU A 66 9.70 1.49 -11.86
C GLU A 66 10.33 0.81 -10.63
N ILE A 67 11.61 1.08 -10.35
CA ILE A 67 12.28 0.57 -9.16
C ILE A 67 11.63 1.09 -7.88
N LEU A 68 11.35 2.39 -7.78
CA LEU A 68 10.71 2.98 -6.60
C LEU A 68 9.28 2.44 -6.39
N ILE A 69 8.51 2.29 -7.47
CA ILE A 69 7.18 1.68 -7.43
C ILE A 69 7.28 0.25 -6.89
N ASN A 70 8.19 -0.56 -7.42
CA ASN A 70 8.38 -1.94 -6.99
C ASN A 70 8.77 -2.05 -5.49
N ILE A 71 9.60 -1.12 -4.98
CA ILE A 71 9.92 -1.05 -3.54
C ILE A 71 8.63 -0.84 -2.72
N CYS A 72 7.77 0.11 -3.13
CA CYS A 72 6.50 0.35 -2.46
C CYS A 72 5.53 -0.83 -2.57
N GLU A 73 5.36 -1.41 -3.77
CA GLU A 73 4.45 -2.53 -4.00
C GLU A 73 4.82 -3.74 -3.11
N ASN A 74 6.10 -4.13 -3.09
CA ASN A 74 6.55 -5.26 -2.30
C ASN A 74 6.31 -5.03 -0.80
N ARG A 75 6.62 -3.82 -0.29
CA ARG A 75 6.37 -3.53 1.12
C ARG A 75 4.88 -3.47 1.45
N PHE A 76 4.09 -2.85 0.60
CA PHE A 76 2.64 -2.75 0.78
C PHE A 76 2.02 -4.15 0.87
N GLU A 77 2.42 -5.07 -0.01
CA GLU A 77 1.96 -6.46 0.02
C GLU A 77 2.31 -7.16 1.35
N ILE A 78 3.53 -6.97 1.86
CA ILE A 78 3.95 -7.52 3.16
C ILE A 78 3.07 -7.00 4.30
N VAL A 79 2.87 -5.67 4.37
CA VAL A 79 2.06 -5.04 5.42
C VAL A 79 0.59 -5.47 5.34
N MET A 80 0.04 -5.56 4.13
CA MET A 80 -1.34 -6.02 3.93
C MET A 80 -1.52 -7.48 4.33
N LYS A 81 -0.58 -8.37 3.98
CA LYS A 81 -0.62 -9.77 4.44
C LYS A 81 -0.55 -9.85 5.97
N ALA A 82 0.32 -9.06 6.60
CA ALA A 82 0.40 -9.01 8.05
C ALA A 82 -0.92 -8.53 8.71
N ASN A 83 -1.59 -7.54 8.11
CA ASN A 83 -2.92 -7.09 8.57
C ASN A 83 -3.99 -8.18 8.42
N ILE A 84 -4.01 -8.87 7.28
CA ILE A 84 -4.92 -10.01 7.02
C ILE A 84 -4.70 -11.11 8.07
N ASP A 85 -3.45 -11.54 8.25
CA ASP A 85 -3.07 -12.55 9.24
C ASP A 85 -3.44 -12.12 10.67
N SER A 86 -3.25 -10.84 11.00
CA SER A 86 -3.60 -10.29 12.30
C SER A 86 -5.09 -10.39 12.58
N VAL A 87 -5.95 -10.06 11.61
CA VAL A 87 -7.42 -10.18 11.72
C VAL A 87 -7.85 -11.64 11.85
N GLN A 88 -7.24 -12.55 11.08
CA GLN A 88 -7.53 -13.99 11.15
C GLN A 88 -7.28 -14.55 12.55
N ARG A 89 -6.15 -14.20 13.16
CA ARG A 89 -5.72 -14.69 14.48
C ARG A 89 -6.43 -14.05 15.66
N VAL A 90 -7.31 -13.07 15.44
CA VAL A 90 -8.12 -12.51 16.53
C VAL A 90 -9.01 -13.60 17.12
N GLU A 91 -8.99 -13.70 18.45
CA GLU A 91 -9.82 -14.59 19.24
C GLU A 91 -10.90 -13.76 19.95
N PRO A 92 -12.17 -13.80 19.50
CA PRO A 92 -13.23 -12.93 20.01
C PRO A 92 -13.49 -13.03 21.52
N HIS A 93 -13.38 -14.22 22.09
CA HIS A 93 -13.58 -14.45 23.53
C HIS A 93 -12.53 -13.76 24.44
N LYS A 94 -11.40 -13.30 23.89
CA LYS A 94 -10.39 -12.53 24.64
C LYS A 94 -10.78 -11.06 24.82
N PHE A 95 -11.85 -10.57 24.19
CA PHE A 95 -12.31 -9.21 24.37
C PHE A 95 -13.09 -9.09 25.69
N SER A 96 -12.68 -8.14 26.54
CA SER A 96 -13.20 -7.96 27.91
C SER A 96 -14.67 -7.52 27.99
N SER A 97 -15.27 -7.10 26.86
CA SER A 97 -16.69 -6.76 26.74
C SER A 97 -17.07 -6.73 25.26
N ILE A 98 -17.96 -7.62 24.84
CA ILE A 98 -18.57 -7.56 23.51
C ILE A 98 -19.74 -6.58 23.62
N GLU A 99 -19.46 -5.32 23.33
CA GLU A 99 -20.48 -4.27 23.27
C GLU A 99 -21.23 -4.34 21.93
N LEU A 100 -22.46 -3.84 21.90
CA LEU A 100 -23.27 -3.70 20.67
C LEU A 100 -22.72 -2.61 19.71
N ASN A 101 -21.69 -1.86 20.12
CA ASN A 101 -21.06 -0.83 19.31
C ASN A 101 -20.14 -1.43 18.24
N PRO A 102 -19.93 -0.75 17.09
CA PRO A 102 -18.97 -1.19 16.09
C PRO A 102 -17.58 -1.40 16.71
N HIS A 103 -17.09 -2.64 16.66
CA HIS A 103 -15.80 -2.98 17.22
C HIS A 103 -14.68 -2.15 16.57
N PHE A 104 -13.69 -1.73 17.36
CA PHE A 104 -12.63 -0.81 16.89
C PHE A 104 -11.84 -1.33 15.68
N ILE A 105 -11.74 -2.66 15.51
CA ILE A 105 -11.13 -3.29 14.32
C ILE A 105 -11.96 -2.99 13.06
N VAL A 106 -13.29 -3.12 13.13
CA VAL A 106 -14.19 -2.84 12.01
C VAL A 106 -14.16 -1.36 11.64
N ARG A 107 -14.16 -0.48 12.65
CA ARG A 107 -14.00 0.97 12.45
C ARG A 107 -12.70 1.31 11.73
N ARG A 108 -11.56 0.78 12.20
CA ARG A 108 -10.25 0.99 11.57
C ARG A 108 -10.22 0.49 10.13
N TYR A 109 -10.86 -0.66 9.85
CA TYR A 109 -10.99 -1.16 8.49
C TYR A 109 -11.82 -0.22 7.60
N ALA A 110 -12.93 0.33 8.10
CA ALA A 110 -13.76 1.28 7.36
C ALA A 110 -12.99 2.57 7.02
N GLU A 111 -12.28 3.14 7.99
CA GLU A 111 -11.43 4.31 7.79
C GLU A 111 -10.30 4.04 6.79
N PHE A 112 -9.63 2.89 6.92
CA PHE A 112 -8.57 2.46 6.02
C PHE A 112 -9.06 2.21 4.58
N SER A 113 -10.15 1.45 4.41
CA SER A 113 -10.71 1.14 3.10
C SER A 113 -11.22 2.39 2.37
N GLY A 114 -11.81 3.34 3.09
CA GLY A 114 -12.18 4.65 2.54
C GLY A 114 -10.96 5.43 2.03
N ALA A 115 -9.88 5.47 2.81
CA ALA A 115 -8.64 6.12 2.41
C ALA A 115 -8.00 5.47 1.17
N VAL A 116 -7.92 4.14 1.14
CA VAL A 116 -7.36 3.39 0.00
C VAL A 116 -8.20 3.60 -1.26
N THR A 117 -9.53 3.54 -1.16
CA THR A 117 -10.43 3.75 -2.29
C THR A 117 -10.19 5.13 -2.91
N ARG A 118 -10.14 6.16 -2.07
CA ARG A 118 -9.90 7.54 -2.51
C ARG A 118 -8.54 7.72 -3.16
N LEU A 119 -7.51 7.07 -2.64
CA LEU A 119 -6.16 7.17 -3.22
C LEU A 119 -6.07 6.45 -4.56
N ASN A 120 -6.73 5.31 -4.71
CA ASN A 120 -6.67 4.45 -5.89
C ASN A 120 -7.49 4.97 -7.09
N GLU A 121 -8.25 6.06 -6.95
CA GLU A 121 -9.05 6.68 -8.03
C GLU A 121 -8.18 7.09 -9.23
N ASP A 122 -6.99 7.66 -8.98
CA ASP A 122 -6.11 8.20 -10.02
C ASP A 122 -5.29 7.11 -10.74
N PHE A 123 -4.94 6.03 -10.05
CA PHE A 123 -4.02 4.99 -10.51
C PHE A 123 -4.47 3.61 -10.02
N ALA A 124 -5.40 2.99 -10.74
CA ALA A 124 -5.95 1.69 -10.37
C ALA A 124 -4.87 0.59 -10.33
N ASN A 125 -4.77 -0.11 -9.21
CA ASN A 125 -3.90 -1.28 -9.04
C ASN A 125 -4.71 -2.55 -8.72
N GLU A 126 -4.62 -3.57 -9.59
CA GLU A 126 -5.35 -4.84 -9.42
C GLU A 126 -4.87 -5.65 -8.21
N LYS A 127 -3.56 -5.64 -7.93
CA LYS A 127 -2.98 -6.34 -6.77
C LYS A 127 -3.45 -5.73 -5.46
N LEU A 128 -3.48 -4.39 -5.39
CA LEU A 128 -4.06 -3.64 -4.28
C LEU A 128 -5.52 -4.05 -4.07
N SER A 129 -6.32 -4.04 -5.13
CA SER A 129 -7.74 -4.40 -5.08
C SER A 129 -7.96 -5.83 -4.59
N THR A 130 -7.10 -6.76 -5.01
CA THR A 130 -7.10 -8.16 -4.54
C THR A 130 -6.80 -8.27 -3.05
N LEU A 131 -5.77 -7.56 -2.55
CA LEU A 131 -5.42 -7.57 -1.13
C LEU A 131 -6.51 -6.93 -0.26
N MET A 132 -7.12 -5.84 -0.74
CA MET A 132 -8.24 -5.20 -0.06
C MET A 132 -9.47 -6.11 0.05
N THR A 133 -9.78 -6.83 -1.03
CA THR A 133 -10.87 -7.82 -1.05
C THR A 133 -10.59 -8.95 -0.05
N ARG A 134 -9.35 -9.46 0.01
CA ARG A 134 -8.97 -10.48 1.00
C ARG A 134 -9.12 -9.99 2.43
N LEU A 135 -8.66 -8.76 2.72
CA LEU A 135 -8.83 -8.16 4.05
C LEU A 135 -10.31 -7.97 4.40
N GLN A 136 -11.16 -7.57 3.43
CA GLN A 136 -12.60 -7.45 3.62
C GLN A 136 -13.23 -8.77 4.06
N VAL A 137 -12.88 -9.87 3.37
CA VAL A 137 -13.39 -11.21 3.71
C VAL A 137 -13.02 -11.58 5.15
N GLU A 138 -11.79 -11.31 5.59
CA GLU A 138 -11.38 -11.63 6.96
C GLU A 138 -12.06 -10.75 8.02
N ILE A 139 -12.34 -9.49 7.71
CA ILE A 139 -13.12 -8.62 8.58
C ILE A 139 -14.56 -9.14 8.71
N LEU A 140 -15.19 -9.58 7.62
CA LEU A 140 -16.52 -10.19 7.65
C LEU A 140 -16.51 -11.49 8.48
N ASN A 141 -15.52 -12.35 8.29
CA ASN A 141 -15.34 -13.56 9.10
C ASN A 141 -15.17 -13.23 10.58
N LEU A 142 -14.42 -12.16 10.90
CA LEU A 142 -14.27 -11.70 12.29
C LEU A 142 -15.61 -11.24 12.88
N ILE A 143 -16.39 -10.45 12.15
CA ILE A 143 -17.70 -9.98 12.61
C ILE A 143 -18.63 -11.16 12.89
N LEU A 144 -18.65 -12.17 12.02
CA LEU A 144 -19.45 -13.39 12.23
C LEU A 144 -19.02 -14.16 13.49
N ARG A 145 -17.70 -14.32 13.70
CA ARG A 145 -17.16 -14.95 14.91
C ARG A 145 -17.50 -14.16 16.16
N MET A 146 -17.44 -12.82 16.12
CA MET A 146 -17.86 -11.96 17.23
C MET A 146 -19.36 -12.07 17.51
N GLY A 147 -20.20 -12.12 16.48
CA GLY A 147 -21.64 -12.31 16.60
C GLY A 147 -22.01 -13.60 17.34
N GLY A 148 -21.28 -14.68 17.09
CA GLY A 148 -21.49 -15.96 17.76
C GLY A 148 -21.21 -15.98 19.27
N GLU A 149 -20.48 -15.00 19.80
CA GLU A 149 -20.16 -14.92 21.23
C GLU A 149 -21.26 -14.20 22.05
N PHE A 150 -22.23 -13.55 21.41
CA PHE A 150 -23.30 -12.89 22.15
C PHE A 150 -24.18 -13.90 22.90
N PRO A 151 -24.50 -13.65 24.18
CA PRO A 151 -25.25 -14.60 25.00
C PRO A 151 -26.72 -14.73 24.59
N GLN A 152 -27.32 -13.66 24.04
CA GLN A 152 -28.72 -13.68 23.60
C GLN A 152 -28.81 -13.81 22.08
N ARG A 153 -29.67 -14.71 21.58
CA ARG A 153 -29.97 -14.84 20.13
C ARG A 153 -30.47 -13.56 19.45
N LYS A 154 -31.02 -12.61 20.21
CA LYS A 154 -31.45 -11.31 19.66
C LYS A 154 -30.28 -10.35 19.41
N GLU A 155 -29.14 -10.62 20.05
CA GLU A 155 -27.89 -9.85 19.97
C GLU A 155 -26.88 -10.51 19.02
N GLN A 156 -27.12 -11.78 18.64
CA GLN A 156 -26.42 -12.54 17.58
C GLN A 156 -26.92 -12.12 16.19
#